data_AF-A0A930R2E1-F1
#
_entry.id   AF-A0A930R2E1-F1
#
_cell.length_a   1.000
_cell.length_b   1.000
_cell.length_c   1.000
_cell.angle_alpha   90.00
_cell.angle_beta   90.00
_cell.angle_gamma   90.00
#
_symmetry.space_group_name_H-M   'P 1'
#
loop_
_entity.id
_entity.type
_entity.pdbx_description
1 polymer ?
#
loop_
_entity_poly.entity_id
_entity_poly.type
_entity_poly.pdbx_seq_one_letter_code
_entity_poly.pdbx_strand_id
1 'polypeptide(L)'
;FKNLLVRCNGVVEDFASGVMNAKVYDFTEKDLTDADGVAESVEHGWYEYKGGDDKALHPWEGETTPHYTEPKEGTKTEWKALNEQGKYSWLKTPKWRGKLCEVGPLARYIVLYTKAKQGLLGDLTWAEQMIVDQIDAVTKVLNVPVEAWLPSTVGRTAARALDAQLQAEISKYFFDKLVANIKSGDTRVVNNDKWDPSTWPKEAKGVGLYEAPRGALSHWAVIKDGKIVNYQAVVPTTWNACPRDDAEGHGAYEMSMMDTPVKVADKPLEIVKAVRSFDPCMACSTHLFNAQGEKIRVVTTDPYAGVSVDK
;
A
#
# COMPACT_ATOMS: atom_id res chain seq x y z
N PHE A 1 0.46 10.70 -14.81
CA PHE A 1 -0.70 9.76 -14.70
C PHE A 1 -1.76 9.83 -15.84
N LYS A 2 -1.41 10.16 -17.10
CA LYS A 2 -2.41 10.50 -18.13
C LYS A 2 -3.05 9.31 -18.88
N ASN A 3 -2.48 8.11 -18.77
CA ASN A 3 -2.86 6.95 -19.59
C ASN A 3 -3.37 5.77 -18.73
N LEU A 4 -3.92 6.05 -17.54
CA LEU A 4 -4.44 5.01 -16.66
C LEU A 4 -5.78 4.50 -17.19
N LEU A 5 -5.95 3.17 -17.22
CA LEU A 5 -7.24 2.54 -17.51
C LEU A 5 -8.25 2.78 -16.37
N VAL A 6 -7.77 2.87 -15.14
CA VAL A 6 -8.56 3.09 -13.92
C VAL A 6 -7.91 4.23 -13.13
N ARG A 7 -8.54 5.41 -13.07
CA ARG A 7 -8.00 6.63 -12.44
C ARG A 7 -8.34 6.73 -10.96
N CYS A 8 -7.84 5.77 -10.19
CA CYS A 8 -8.01 5.68 -8.74
C CYS A 8 -6.87 6.32 -7.92
N ASN A 9 -5.99 7.12 -8.55
CA ASN A 9 -4.91 7.82 -7.83
C ASN A 9 -5.48 8.98 -7.00
N GLY A 10 -5.51 8.84 -5.67
CA GLY A 10 -5.98 9.89 -4.77
C GLY A 10 -6.42 9.35 -3.41
N VAL A 11 -6.86 10.26 -2.56
CA VAL A 11 -7.38 9.99 -1.22
C VAL A 11 -8.77 10.58 -1.12
N VAL A 12 -9.67 9.85 -0.45
CA VAL A 12 -11.01 10.32 -0.12
C VAL A 12 -11.14 10.42 1.39
N GLU A 13 -11.63 11.57 1.85
CA GLU A 13 -11.97 11.81 3.24
C GLU A 13 -13.48 11.91 3.40
N ASP A 14 -13.97 11.60 4.60
CA ASP A 14 -15.37 11.77 5.00
C ASP A 14 -16.37 10.99 4.12
N PHE A 15 -15.99 9.85 3.53
CA PHE A 15 -16.87 9.08 2.62
C PHE A 15 -18.22 8.67 3.26
N ALA A 16 -18.21 8.33 4.56
CA ALA A 16 -19.41 7.97 5.31
C ALA A 16 -20.42 9.13 5.45
N SER A 17 -20.00 10.38 5.22
CA SER A 17 -20.91 11.56 5.20
C SER A 17 -21.75 11.68 3.92
N GLY A 18 -21.55 10.76 2.97
CA GLY A 18 -22.22 10.71 1.68
C GLY A 18 -21.28 11.07 0.54
N VAL A 19 -21.44 10.38 -0.59
CA VAL A 19 -20.53 10.45 -1.75
C VAL A 19 -20.34 11.87 -2.28
N MET A 20 -21.40 12.70 -2.25
CA MET A 20 -21.32 14.09 -2.72
C MET A 20 -20.67 15.05 -1.71
N ASN A 21 -20.60 14.66 -0.44
CA ASN A 21 -20.00 15.46 0.64
C ASN A 21 -18.54 15.07 0.90
N ALA A 22 -18.15 13.86 0.49
CA ALA A 22 -16.79 13.35 0.61
C ALA A 22 -15.79 14.26 -0.10
N LYS A 23 -14.62 14.47 0.50
CA LYS A 23 -13.55 15.29 -0.09
C LYS A 23 -12.62 14.40 -0.88
N VAL A 24 -12.28 14.82 -2.08
CA VAL A 24 -11.35 14.10 -2.95
C VAL A 24 -10.06 14.91 -3.08
N TYR A 25 -8.94 14.26 -2.86
CA TYR A 25 -7.62 14.81 -3.12
C TYR A 25 -6.88 13.96 -4.13
N ASP A 26 -6.37 14.58 -5.19
CA ASP A 26 -5.60 13.88 -6.19
C ASP A 26 -4.18 13.59 -5.68
N PHE A 27 -3.73 12.36 -5.92
CA PHE A 27 -2.32 12.00 -5.82
C PHE A 27 -1.65 12.33 -7.16
N THR A 28 -0.64 13.20 -7.11
CA THR A 28 0.02 13.80 -8.27
C THR A 28 1.53 13.57 -8.25
N GLU A 29 2.20 13.89 -9.36
CA GLU A 29 3.67 13.79 -9.43
C GLU A 29 4.38 14.71 -8.42
N LYS A 30 3.71 15.79 -7.97
CA LYS A 30 4.23 16.66 -6.92
C LYS A 30 4.37 15.91 -5.59
N ASP A 31 3.44 15.02 -5.28
CA ASP A 31 3.47 14.21 -4.05
C ASP A 31 4.66 13.22 -4.03
N LEU A 32 5.35 13.01 -5.16
CA LEU A 32 6.51 12.14 -5.25
C LEU A 32 7.84 12.84 -4.91
N THR A 33 7.83 14.16 -4.83
CA THR A 33 9.01 14.97 -4.56
C THR A 33 8.82 15.89 -3.36
N ASP A 34 7.57 16.13 -2.96
CA ASP A 34 7.22 16.83 -1.73
C ASP A 34 7.62 16.00 -0.51
N ALA A 35 8.32 16.63 0.45
CA ALA A 35 8.79 15.96 1.66
C ALA A 35 7.62 15.42 2.50
N ASP A 36 6.48 16.11 2.46
CA ASP A 36 5.27 15.70 3.17
C ASP A 36 4.35 14.82 2.30
N GLY A 37 4.69 14.60 1.02
CA GLY A 37 3.88 13.84 0.08
C GLY A 37 3.63 12.41 0.56
N VAL A 38 4.66 11.57 0.55
CA VAL A 38 4.69 10.26 1.22
C VAL A 38 5.83 10.27 2.22
N ALA A 39 5.56 9.95 3.48
CA ALA A 39 6.61 9.90 4.52
C ALA A 39 6.35 8.76 5.50
N GLU A 40 7.39 8.26 6.16
CA GLU A 40 7.29 7.20 7.18
C GLU A 40 7.90 7.67 8.50
N SER A 41 7.14 7.59 9.60
CA SER A 41 7.66 7.75 10.97
C SER A 41 7.99 6.40 11.60
N VAL A 42 8.80 6.44 12.67
CA VAL A 42 9.23 5.26 13.45
C VAL A 42 8.96 5.40 14.94
N GLU A 43 8.18 6.38 15.36
CA GLU A 43 7.86 6.65 16.77
C GLU A 43 7.45 5.39 17.55
N HIS A 44 6.53 4.60 16.97
CA HIS A 44 6.06 3.32 17.53
C HIS A 44 6.58 2.07 16.81
N GLY A 45 7.47 2.25 15.83
CA GLY A 45 8.16 1.17 15.12
C GLY A 45 9.53 0.88 15.75
N TRP A 46 9.96 -0.38 15.76
CA TRP A 46 11.28 -0.82 16.24
C TRP A 46 12.41 -0.45 15.28
N TYR A 47 12.54 0.85 15.00
CA TYR A 47 13.60 1.45 14.22
C TYR A 47 14.06 2.74 14.89
N GLU A 48 15.26 3.21 14.53
CA GLU A 48 15.78 4.51 14.92
C GLU A 48 16.15 5.34 13.67
N TYR A 49 15.89 6.63 13.74
CA TYR A 49 16.34 7.61 12.73
C TYR A 49 17.47 8.47 13.30
N LYS A 50 18.52 8.68 12.51
CA LYS A 50 19.66 9.54 12.90
C LYS A 50 19.24 10.96 13.24
N GLY A 51 18.18 11.45 12.60
CA GLY A 51 17.63 12.79 12.79
C GLY A 51 16.62 12.95 13.94
N GLY A 52 16.32 11.87 14.66
CA GLY A 52 15.27 11.80 15.68
C GLY A 52 14.04 11.00 15.23
N ASP A 53 13.48 10.21 16.15
CA ASP A 53 12.34 9.31 15.90
C ASP A 53 10.98 10.04 15.83
N ASP A 54 10.94 11.31 16.25
CA ASP A 54 9.80 12.22 16.21
C ASP A 54 9.49 12.74 14.79
N LYS A 55 10.36 12.42 13.81
CA LYS A 55 10.24 12.88 12.43
C LYS A 55 9.74 11.78 11.51
N ALA A 56 8.96 12.18 10.51
CA ALA A 56 8.67 11.35 9.35
C ALA A 56 9.70 11.66 8.26
N LEU A 57 10.20 10.61 7.58
CA LEU A 57 11.14 10.77 6.47
C LEU A 57 10.46 10.39 5.17
N HIS A 58 10.64 11.21 4.13
CA HIS A 58 10.27 10.84 2.77
C HIS A 58 11.13 9.63 2.32
N PRO A 59 10.60 8.64 1.57
CA PRO A 59 11.35 7.45 1.17
C PRO A 59 12.67 7.70 0.42
N TRP A 60 12.84 8.87 -0.21
CA TRP A 60 14.13 9.28 -0.79
C TRP A 60 15.27 9.36 0.23
N GLU A 61 14.94 9.72 1.46
CA GLU A 61 15.85 9.89 2.59
C GLU A 61 15.52 8.90 3.71
N GLY A 62 14.62 7.93 3.45
CA GLY A 62 14.18 6.96 4.43
C GLY A 62 15.35 6.14 4.97
N GLU A 63 15.31 5.89 6.26
CA GLU A 63 16.30 5.09 6.98
C GLU A 63 15.67 3.78 7.46
N THR A 64 16.46 2.72 7.58
CA THR A 64 15.97 1.43 8.09
C THR A 64 17.03 0.85 9.02
N THR A 65 17.10 1.40 10.24
CA THR A 65 18.02 0.95 11.29
C THR A 65 17.20 0.27 12.38
N PRO A 66 17.20 -1.08 12.48
CA PRO A 66 16.44 -1.82 13.49
C PRO A 66 16.82 -1.43 14.91
N HIS A 67 15.83 -1.17 15.76
CA HIS A 67 16.02 -0.83 17.18
C HIS A 67 14.88 -1.42 18.03
N TYR A 68 15.08 -2.65 18.52
CA TYR A 68 14.10 -3.37 19.32
C TYR A 68 14.10 -2.87 20.78
N THR A 69 12.90 -2.65 21.32
CA THR A 69 12.67 -2.33 22.74
C THR A 69 11.87 -3.43 23.42
N GLU A 70 12.11 -3.64 24.72
CA GLU A 70 11.42 -4.68 25.50
C GLU A 70 9.89 -4.48 25.55
N PRO A 71 9.10 -5.57 25.73
CA PRO A 71 7.67 -5.46 25.96
C PRO A 71 7.38 -4.79 27.31
N LYS A 72 6.12 -4.36 27.50
CA LYS A 72 5.63 -3.85 28.79
C LYS A 72 5.61 -4.93 29.86
N GLU A 73 5.24 -6.15 29.46
CA GLU A 73 5.21 -7.33 30.32
C GLU A 73 5.79 -8.55 29.61
N GLY A 74 6.59 -9.33 30.34
CA GLY A 74 7.25 -10.54 29.82
C GLY A 74 8.77 -10.38 29.78
N THR A 75 9.41 -11.10 28.86
CA THR A 75 10.87 -11.04 28.60
C THR A 75 11.12 -10.72 27.14
N LYS A 76 12.37 -10.49 26.73
CA LYS A 76 12.72 -10.26 25.31
C LYS A 76 12.24 -11.34 24.35
N THR A 77 12.10 -12.59 24.83
CA THR A 77 11.74 -13.75 24.01
C THR A 77 10.36 -14.33 24.35
N GLU A 78 9.74 -13.89 25.43
CA GLU A 78 8.42 -14.35 25.87
C GLU A 78 7.55 -13.15 26.25
N TRP A 79 6.89 -12.55 25.24
CA TRP A 79 6.04 -11.38 25.42
C TRP A 79 4.71 -11.78 26.07
N LYS A 80 4.27 -11.02 27.07
CA LYS A 80 2.91 -11.11 27.64
C LYS A 80 2.05 -9.92 27.21
N ALA A 81 2.61 -8.71 27.19
CA ALA A 81 1.95 -7.51 26.70
C ALA A 81 2.97 -6.57 26.04
N LEU A 82 2.65 -6.06 24.85
CA LEU A 82 3.48 -5.07 24.16
C LEU A 82 3.44 -3.72 24.92
N ASN A 83 4.44 -2.87 24.69
CA ASN A 83 4.44 -1.50 25.22
C ASN A 83 3.86 -0.53 24.19
N GLU A 84 2.54 -0.39 24.19
CA GLU A 84 1.80 0.48 23.28
C GLU A 84 2.17 1.96 23.40
N GLN A 85 2.70 2.39 24.56
CA GLN A 85 3.17 3.76 24.78
C GLN A 85 4.61 4.00 24.30
N GLY A 86 5.32 2.94 23.92
CA GLY A 86 6.65 2.99 23.31
C GLY A 86 6.63 2.31 21.94
N LYS A 87 7.76 1.72 21.51
CA LYS A 87 7.83 0.98 20.25
C LYS A 87 7.27 -0.44 20.42
N TYR A 88 6.40 -0.86 19.50
CA TYR A 88 5.70 -2.15 19.61
C TYR A 88 5.51 -2.92 18.29
N SER A 89 6.08 -2.44 17.19
CA SER A 89 5.90 -3.06 15.87
C SER A 89 7.16 -3.04 15.02
N TRP A 90 7.35 -4.04 14.16
CA TRP A 90 8.38 -4.02 13.11
C TRP A 90 7.94 -3.25 11.85
N LEU A 91 6.78 -2.60 11.90
CA LEU A 91 6.28 -1.74 10.83
C LEU A 91 6.58 -0.28 11.13
N LYS A 92 6.98 0.44 10.10
CA LYS A 92 6.97 1.91 10.10
C LYS A 92 5.53 2.42 9.96
N THR A 93 5.34 3.71 10.16
CA THR A 93 4.03 4.38 10.05
C THR A 93 4.02 5.34 8.85
N PRO A 94 3.53 4.90 7.68
CA PRO A 94 3.46 5.74 6.51
C PRO A 94 2.29 6.71 6.58
N LYS A 95 2.52 7.91 6.06
CA LYS A 95 1.59 9.04 6.03
C LYS A 95 1.58 9.64 4.64
N TRP A 96 0.41 10.10 4.23
CA TRP A 96 0.25 10.93 3.03
C TRP A 96 -0.19 12.33 3.46
N ARG A 97 0.63 13.34 3.18
CA ARG A 97 0.41 14.73 3.65
C ARG A 97 0.12 14.81 5.14
N GLY A 98 0.90 14.06 5.91
CA GLY A 98 0.76 13.97 7.36
C GLY A 98 -0.36 13.06 7.87
N LYS A 99 -1.24 12.53 7.00
CA LYS A 99 -2.40 11.72 7.42
C LYS A 99 -2.18 10.22 7.27
N LEU A 100 -2.71 9.46 8.21
CA LEU A 100 -2.84 8.00 8.09
C LEU A 100 -3.88 7.64 7.04
N CYS A 101 -3.64 6.56 6.27
CA CYS A 101 -4.49 6.16 5.15
C CYS A 101 -4.78 4.66 5.17
N GLU A 102 -6.00 4.27 4.80
CA GLU A 102 -6.32 2.90 4.38
C GLU A 102 -6.07 2.76 2.87
N VAL A 103 -5.45 1.65 2.47
CA VAL A 103 -5.21 1.28 1.07
C VAL A 103 -5.78 -0.11 0.76
N GLY A 104 -6.01 -0.40 -0.52
CA GLY A 104 -6.50 -1.71 -0.96
C GLY A 104 -7.69 -1.62 -1.90
N PRO A 105 -8.34 -2.77 -2.20
CA PRO A 105 -9.51 -2.80 -3.09
C PRO A 105 -10.61 -1.84 -2.63
N LEU A 106 -10.86 -1.73 -1.32
CA LEU A 106 -11.84 -0.79 -0.79
C LEU A 106 -11.49 0.67 -1.16
N ALA A 107 -10.27 1.10 -0.85
CA ALA A 107 -9.81 2.46 -1.12
C ALA A 107 -9.89 2.78 -2.61
N ARG A 108 -9.43 1.87 -3.49
CA ARG A 108 -9.52 2.03 -4.94
C ARG A 108 -10.96 2.27 -5.42
N TYR A 109 -11.89 1.45 -4.91
CA TYR A 109 -13.31 1.53 -5.25
C TYR A 109 -13.93 2.84 -4.73
N ILE A 110 -13.66 3.22 -3.48
CA ILE A 110 -14.14 4.48 -2.89
C ILE A 110 -13.62 5.70 -3.68
N VAL A 111 -12.32 5.75 -3.97
CA VAL A 111 -11.69 6.88 -4.68
C VAL A 111 -12.32 7.04 -6.06
N LEU A 112 -12.39 5.96 -6.82
CA LEU A 112 -12.95 6.02 -8.17
C LEU A 112 -14.44 6.36 -8.16
N TYR A 113 -15.23 5.68 -7.33
CA TYR A 113 -16.67 5.89 -7.29
C TYR A 113 -17.02 7.32 -6.89
N THR A 114 -16.34 7.85 -5.87
CA THR A 114 -16.50 9.24 -5.44
C THR A 114 -16.18 10.20 -6.59
N LYS A 115 -15.01 10.03 -7.23
CA LYS A 115 -14.61 10.87 -8.37
C LYS A 115 -15.62 10.80 -9.52
N ALA A 116 -16.13 9.61 -9.84
CA ALA A 116 -17.12 9.41 -10.89
C ALA A 116 -18.45 10.11 -10.56
N LYS A 117 -19.00 9.89 -9.36
CA LYS A 117 -20.28 10.50 -8.94
C LYS A 117 -20.19 12.02 -8.78
N GLN A 118 -19.02 12.56 -8.43
CA GLN A 118 -18.77 14.01 -8.39
C GLN A 118 -18.40 14.62 -9.76
N GLY A 119 -18.33 13.81 -10.83
CA GLY A 119 -18.02 14.29 -12.18
C GLY A 119 -16.56 14.70 -12.40
N LEU A 120 -15.64 14.28 -11.53
CA LEU A 120 -14.22 14.65 -11.58
C LEU A 120 -13.40 13.90 -12.64
N LEU A 121 -13.96 12.83 -13.22
CA LEU A 121 -13.28 12.01 -14.24
C LEU A 121 -13.65 12.37 -15.69
N GLY A 122 -14.66 13.22 -15.89
CA GLY A 122 -15.28 13.39 -17.21
C GLY A 122 -15.83 12.05 -17.72
N ASP A 123 -15.52 11.69 -18.96
CA ASP A 123 -15.89 10.39 -19.52
C ASP A 123 -15.15 9.26 -18.81
N LEU A 124 -15.91 8.24 -18.39
CA LEU A 124 -15.36 7.04 -17.77
C LEU A 124 -14.81 6.09 -18.83
N THR A 125 -13.71 5.41 -18.51
CA THR A 125 -13.32 4.22 -19.27
C THR A 125 -14.33 3.09 -19.03
N TRP A 126 -14.30 2.05 -19.86
CA TRP A 126 -15.15 0.87 -19.64
C TRP A 126 -14.88 0.20 -18.28
N ALA A 127 -13.63 0.22 -17.81
CA ALA A 127 -13.23 -0.38 -16.55
C ALA A 127 -13.72 0.44 -15.34
N GLU A 128 -13.69 1.77 -15.47
CA GLU A 128 -14.21 2.68 -14.46
C GLU A 128 -15.74 2.61 -14.39
N GLN A 129 -16.42 2.53 -15.55
CA GLN A 129 -17.86 2.32 -15.61
C GLN A 129 -18.25 1.00 -14.95
N MET A 130 -17.49 -0.08 -15.18
CA MET A 130 -17.72 -1.36 -14.54
C MET A 130 -17.66 -1.27 -13.01
N ILE A 131 -16.72 -0.50 -12.44
CA ILE A 131 -16.66 -0.27 -10.98
C ILE A 131 -17.92 0.46 -10.49
N VAL A 132 -18.35 1.50 -11.21
CA VAL A 132 -19.58 2.25 -10.86
C VAL A 132 -20.80 1.32 -10.89
N ASP A 133 -20.94 0.53 -11.94
CA ASP A 133 -22.05 -0.41 -12.13
C ASP A 133 -22.05 -1.51 -11.06
N GLN A 134 -20.88 -2.04 -10.71
CA GLN A 134 -20.72 -3.03 -9.64
C GLN A 134 -21.18 -2.49 -8.30
N ILE A 135 -20.75 -1.27 -7.93
CA ILE A 135 -21.13 -0.64 -6.66
C ILE A 135 -22.63 -0.33 -6.64
N ASP A 136 -23.18 0.21 -7.73
CA ASP A 136 -24.61 0.52 -7.83
C ASP A 136 -25.46 -0.76 -7.76
N ALA A 137 -25.01 -1.85 -8.39
CA ALA A 137 -25.67 -3.16 -8.31
C ALA A 137 -25.67 -3.73 -6.89
N VAL A 138 -24.53 -3.73 -6.20
CA VAL A 138 -24.45 -4.20 -4.81
C VAL A 138 -25.32 -3.35 -3.89
N THR A 139 -25.27 -2.03 -4.04
CA THR A 139 -26.12 -1.09 -3.28
C THR A 139 -27.60 -1.41 -3.45
N LYS A 140 -28.04 -1.68 -4.69
CA LYS A 140 -29.42 -2.08 -4.99
C LYS A 140 -29.80 -3.43 -4.38
N VAL A 141 -28.91 -4.42 -4.44
CA VAL A 141 -29.17 -5.78 -3.91
C VAL A 141 -29.25 -5.77 -2.39
N LEU A 142 -28.34 -5.05 -1.72
CA LEU A 142 -28.32 -4.93 -0.27
C LEU A 142 -29.45 -4.03 0.24
N ASN A 143 -29.93 -3.10 -0.58
CA ASN A 143 -30.85 -2.03 -0.17
C ASN A 143 -30.30 -1.23 1.03
N VAL A 144 -28.99 -0.98 1.01
CA VAL A 144 -28.25 -0.21 2.01
C VAL A 144 -27.47 0.87 1.26
N PRO A 145 -27.45 2.14 1.73
CA PRO A 145 -26.68 3.20 1.07
C PRO A 145 -25.19 2.87 0.97
N VAL A 146 -24.54 3.32 -0.11
CA VAL A 146 -23.14 2.98 -0.41
C VAL A 146 -22.18 3.47 0.66
N GLU A 147 -22.43 4.66 1.21
CA GLU A 147 -21.69 5.27 2.31
C GLU A 147 -21.79 4.46 3.63
N ALA A 148 -22.76 3.56 3.75
CA ALA A 148 -22.93 2.71 4.92
C ALA A 148 -22.32 1.31 4.75
N TRP A 149 -22.52 0.65 3.60
CA TRP A 149 -22.02 -0.72 3.43
C TRP A 149 -20.57 -0.78 2.95
N LEU A 150 -20.12 0.17 2.13
CA LEU A 150 -18.80 0.12 1.51
C LEU A 150 -17.66 0.35 2.52
N PRO A 151 -17.67 1.38 3.40
CA PRO A 151 -16.60 1.59 4.37
C PRO A 151 -16.72 0.65 5.59
N SER A 152 -16.77 -0.66 5.36
CA SER A 152 -16.94 -1.69 6.38
C SER A 152 -16.09 -2.94 6.10
N THR A 153 -15.95 -3.82 7.10
CA THR A 153 -15.34 -5.15 6.95
C THR A 153 -15.99 -5.98 5.83
N VAL A 154 -17.31 -5.86 5.68
CA VAL A 154 -18.05 -6.51 4.58
C VAL A 154 -17.73 -5.84 3.26
N GLY A 155 -17.72 -4.51 3.22
CA GLY A 155 -17.40 -3.73 2.03
C GLY A 155 -15.98 -3.99 1.51
N ARG A 156 -14.97 -4.13 2.38
CA ARG A 156 -13.62 -4.58 1.98
C ARG A 156 -13.63 -5.94 1.29
N THR A 157 -14.41 -6.87 1.84
CA THR A 157 -14.52 -8.23 1.29
C THR A 157 -15.24 -8.22 -0.06
N ALA A 158 -16.33 -7.47 -0.16
CA ALA A 158 -17.06 -7.28 -1.42
C ALA A 158 -16.18 -6.60 -2.48
N ALA A 159 -15.51 -5.49 -2.14
CA ALA A 159 -14.62 -4.77 -3.04
C ALA A 159 -13.51 -5.67 -3.59
N ARG A 160 -12.95 -6.58 -2.78
CA ARG A 160 -11.97 -7.58 -3.26
C ARG A 160 -12.56 -8.53 -4.31
N ALA A 161 -13.79 -9.00 -4.11
CA ALA A 161 -14.46 -9.89 -5.07
C ALA A 161 -14.81 -9.15 -6.38
N LEU A 162 -15.30 -7.92 -6.27
CA LEU A 162 -15.60 -7.06 -7.42
C LEU A 162 -14.32 -6.71 -8.20
N ASP A 163 -13.23 -6.39 -7.49
CA ASP A 163 -11.93 -6.11 -8.11
C ASP A 163 -11.39 -7.35 -8.82
N ALA A 164 -11.53 -8.54 -8.24
CA ALA A 164 -11.14 -9.78 -8.92
C ALA A 164 -11.87 -9.99 -10.26
N GLN A 165 -13.18 -9.68 -10.31
CA GLN A 165 -13.95 -9.72 -11.55
C GLN A 165 -13.43 -8.68 -12.56
N LEU A 166 -13.20 -7.44 -12.11
CA LEU A 166 -12.64 -6.39 -12.96
C LEU A 166 -11.28 -6.78 -13.53
N GLN A 167 -10.39 -7.32 -12.70
CA GLN A 167 -9.04 -7.73 -13.13
C GLN A 167 -9.09 -8.86 -14.16
N ALA A 168 -10.09 -9.75 -14.11
CA ALA A 168 -10.27 -10.77 -15.15
C ALA A 168 -10.59 -10.14 -16.52
N GLU A 169 -11.48 -9.14 -16.56
CA GLU A 169 -11.81 -8.41 -17.78
C GLU A 169 -10.63 -7.56 -18.28
N ILE A 170 -9.91 -6.91 -17.37
CA ILE A 170 -8.69 -6.13 -17.69
C ILE A 170 -7.61 -7.06 -18.28
N SER A 171 -7.46 -8.27 -17.74
CA SER A 171 -6.51 -9.26 -18.25
C SER A 171 -6.84 -9.65 -19.69
N LYS A 172 -8.12 -9.87 -20.01
CA LYS A 172 -8.57 -10.12 -21.38
C LYS A 172 -8.31 -8.91 -22.29
N TYR A 173 -8.64 -7.71 -21.83
CA TYR A 173 -8.39 -6.47 -22.59
C TYR A 173 -6.91 -6.32 -22.97
N PHE A 174 -5.98 -6.55 -22.05
CA PHE A 174 -4.55 -6.45 -22.35
C PHE A 174 -4.04 -7.63 -23.19
N PHE A 175 -4.62 -8.82 -23.04
CA PHE A 175 -4.31 -9.94 -23.92
C PHE A 175 -4.71 -9.65 -25.38
N ASP A 176 -5.89 -9.08 -25.61
CA ASP A 176 -6.33 -8.71 -26.95
C ASP A 176 -5.41 -7.64 -27.57
N LYS A 177 -4.93 -6.68 -26.77
CA LYS A 177 -3.93 -5.69 -27.22
C LYS A 177 -2.59 -6.32 -27.57
N LEU A 178 -2.12 -7.30 -26.78
CA LEU A 178 -0.92 -8.07 -27.10
C LEU A 178 -1.08 -8.79 -28.44
N VAL A 179 -2.20 -9.48 -28.64
CA VAL A 179 -2.50 -10.18 -29.91
C VAL A 179 -2.55 -9.19 -31.08
N ALA A 180 -3.15 -8.01 -30.90
CA ALA A 180 -3.21 -6.98 -31.93
C ALA A 180 -1.82 -6.44 -32.31
N ASN A 181 -0.95 -6.18 -31.33
CA ASN A 181 0.43 -5.75 -31.57
C ASN A 181 1.22 -6.81 -32.37
N ILE A 182 1.10 -8.08 -32.00
CA ILE A 182 1.75 -9.17 -32.72
C ILE A 182 1.24 -9.24 -34.17
N LYS A 183 -0.08 -9.10 -34.38
CA LYS A 183 -0.69 -9.10 -35.72
C LYS A 183 -0.25 -7.92 -36.59
N SER A 184 0.03 -6.76 -35.99
CA SER A 184 0.57 -5.59 -36.72
C SER A 184 2.07 -5.66 -36.96
N GLY A 185 2.74 -6.74 -36.50
CA GLY A 185 4.17 -6.97 -36.68
C GLY A 185 5.05 -6.48 -35.52
N ASP A 186 4.48 -5.88 -34.47
CA ASP A 186 5.23 -5.50 -33.28
C ASP A 186 5.42 -6.70 -32.35
N THR A 187 6.63 -7.24 -32.37
CA THR A 187 7.07 -8.38 -31.55
C THR A 187 8.18 -8.02 -30.57
N ARG A 188 8.46 -6.72 -30.39
CA ARG A 188 9.52 -6.25 -29.50
C ARG A 188 9.09 -6.42 -28.05
N VAL A 189 9.88 -7.16 -27.26
CA VAL A 189 9.61 -7.44 -25.83
C VAL A 189 10.64 -6.84 -24.87
N VAL A 190 11.75 -6.32 -25.40
CA VAL A 190 12.86 -5.79 -24.61
C VAL A 190 13.41 -4.50 -25.23
N ASN A 191 13.80 -3.55 -24.38
CA ASN A 191 14.64 -2.42 -24.75
C ASN A 191 15.96 -2.53 -23.99
N ASN A 192 17.07 -2.66 -24.72
CA ASN A 192 18.43 -2.78 -24.15
C ASN A 192 19.27 -1.50 -24.28
N ASP A 193 18.68 -0.37 -24.70
CA ASP A 193 19.39 0.91 -24.91
C ASP A 193 20.14 1.37 -23.65
N LYS A 194 19.64 1.02 -22.46
CA LYS A 194 20.25 1.32 -21.17
C LYS A 194 20.49 0.07 -20.32
N TRP A 195 20.83 -1.05 -20.95
CA TRP A 195 21.13 -2.29 -20.21
C TRP A 195 22.44 -2.20 -19.42
N ASP A 196 23.51 -1.72 -20.06
CA ASP A 196 24.84 -1.62 -19.44
C ASP A 196 24.91 -0.41 -18.48
N PRO A 197 25.32 -0.57 -17.20
CA PRO A 197 25.43 0.52 -16.24
C PRO A 197 26.32 1.68 -16.68
N SER A 198 27.28 1.47 -17.59
CA SER A 198 28.10 2.54 -18.18
C SER A 198 27.30 3.54 -19.03
N THR A 199 26.09 3.17 -19.46
CA THR A 199 25.16 4.04 -20.21
C THR A 199 24.27 4.89 -19.29
N TRP A 200 24.30 4.62 -17.98
CA TRP A 200 23.45 5.31 -17.02
C TRP A 200 24.06 6.66 -16.64
N PRO A 201 23.23 7.65 -16.25
CA PRO A 201 23.75 8.84 -15.59
C PRO A 201 24.47 8.45 -14.29
N LYS A 202 25.48 9.24 -13.90
CA LYS A 202 26.23 9.01 -12.65
C LYS A 202 25.35 9.04 -11.40
N GLU A 203 24.26 9.80 -11.43
CA GLU A 203 23.28 9.84 -10.36
C GLU A 203 21.86 9.84 -10.95
N ALA A 204 20.97 9.04 -10.36
CA ALA A 204 19.56 8.99 -10.73
C ALA A 204 18.68 8.65 -9.52
N LYS A 205 17.45 9.15 -9.54
CA LYS A 205 16.37 8.74 -8.63
C LYS A 205 15.20 8.23 -9.45
N GLY A 206 14.52 7.19 -9.01
CA GLY A 206 13.40 6.59 -9.72
C GLY A 206 12.41 5.91 -8.77
N VAL A 207 11.12 6.18 -8.97
CA VAL A 207 10.03 5.60 -8.19
C VAL A 207 9.18 4.71 -9.08
N GLY A 208 8.97 3.46 -8.64
CA GLY A 208 8.02 2.53 -9.23
C GLY A 208 6.75 2.51 -8.39
N LEU A 209 5.60 2.80 -9.01
CA LEU A 209 4.29 2.77 -8.37
C LEU A 209 3.48 1.59 -8.90
N TYR A 210 2.77 0.91 -8.02
CA TYR A 210 1.91 -0.21 -8.38
C TYR A 210 0.72 -0.32 -7.43
N GLU A 211 -0.47 -0.60 -7.97
CA GLU A 211 -1.60 -1.06 -7.16
C GLU A 211 -1.50 -2.56 -7.02
N ALA A 212 -0.87 -3.01 -5.94
CA ALA A 212 -0.83 -4.41 -5.58
C ALA A 212 -2.23 -4.87 -5.11
N PRO A 213 -2.49 -6.19 -5.02
CA PRO A 213 -3.80 -6.70 -4.58
C PRO A 213 -4.26 -6.12 -3.23
N ARG A 214 -3.30 -5.78 -2.35
CA ARG A 214 -3.54 -5.22 -1.01
C ARG A 214 -3.55 -3.69 -0.97
N GLY A 215 -3.25 -2.99 -2.07
CA GLY A 215 -3.28 -1.53 -2.19
C GLY A 215 -2.03 -0.90 -2.81
N ALA A 216 -1.81 0.37 -2.49
CA ALA A 216 -0.70 1.17 -3.01
C ALA A 216 0.68 0.66 -2.57
N LEU A 217 1.53 0.33 -3.55
CA LEU A 217 2.91 -0.07 -3.40
C LEU A 217 3.81 0.95 -4.09
N SER A 218 4.87 1.37 -3.41
CA SER A 218 5.89 2.23 -4.00
C SER A 218 7.30 1.73 -3.67
N HIS A 219 8.16 1.70 -4.68
CA HIS A 219 9.58 1.38 -4.56
C HIS A 219 10.39 2.61 -4.99
N TRP A 220 11.30 3.04 -4.13
CA TRP A 220 12.06 4.28 -4.25
C TRP A 220 13.55 3.93 -4.32
N ALA A 221 14.16 4.09 -5.49
CA ALA A 221 15.58 3.79 -5.71
C ALA A 221 16.38 5.07 -5.98
N VAL A 222 17.52 5.20 -5.28
CA VAL A 222 18.57 6.18 -5.57
C VAL A 222 19.79 5.42 -6.06
N ILE A 223 20.26 5.75 -7.26
CA ILE A 223 21.42 5.15 -7.91
C ILE A 223 22.53 6.19 -7.98
N LYS A 224 23.74 5.78 -7.60
CA LYS A 224 24.97 6.57 -7.77
C LYS A 224 26.10 5.67 -8.26
N ASP A 225 26.82 6.11 -9.28
CA ASP A 225 27.96 5.42 -9.90
C ASP A 225 27.65 3.95 -10.23
N GLY A 226 26.46 3.70 -10.78
CA GLY A 226 26.00 2.37 -11.18
C GLY A 226 25.58 1.45 -10.02
N LYS A 227 25.47 1.95 -8.79
CA LYS A 227 25.06 1.20 -7.60
C LYS A 227 23.86 1.84 -6.92
N ILE A 228 23.02 1.00 -6.29
CA ILE A 228 21.92 1.47 -5.45
C ILE A 228 22.51 1.98 -4.13
N VAL A 229 22.28 3.25 -3.80
CA VAL A 229 22.74 3.87 -2.55
C VAL A 229 21.61 4.09 -1.55
N ASN A 230 20.36 4.10 -2.00
CA ASN A 230 19.19 3.99 -1.13
C ASN A 230 18.08 3.22 -1.86
N TYR A 231 17.38 2.34 -1.13
CA TYR A 231 16.21 1.63 -1.63
C TYR A 231 15.18 1.53 -0.52
N GLN A 232 14.04 2.19 -0.69
CA GLN A 232 12.94 2.17 0.27
C GLN A 232 11.68 1.65 -0.40
N ALA A 233 10.94 0.79 0.30
CA ALA A 233 9.68 0.27 -0.17
C ALA A 233 8.60 0.63 0.85
N VAL A 234 7.53 1.29 0.39
CA VAL A 234 6.33 1.54 1.19
C VAL A 234 5.23 0.66 0.64
N VAL A 235 4.86 -0.36 1.40
CA VAL A 235 4.06 -1.50 0.96
C VAL A 235 2.63 -1.41 1.52
N PRO A 236 1.61 -2.00 0.86
CA PRO A 236 0.23 -1.77 1.28
C PRO A 236 -0.09 -2.21 2.72
N THR A 237 0.47 -3.34 3.15
CA THR A 237 0.27 -3.80 4.53
C THR A 237 1.02 -2.91 5.53
N THR A 238 2.09 -2.20 5.13
CA THR A 238 2.73 -1.19 5.99
C THR A 238 1.77 -0.04 6.26
N TRP A 239 1.01 0.43 5.25
CA TRP A 239 -0.05 1.42 5.45
C TRP A 239 -1.15 0.93 6.38
N ASN A 240 -1.72 -0.25 6.09
CA ASN A 240 -2.91 -0.67 6.81
C ASN A 240 -2.63 -1.16 8.23
N ALA A 241 -1.47 -1.79 8.47
CA ALA A 241 -1.10 -2.40 9.74
C ALA A 241 -0.06 -1.58 10.52
N CYS A 242 0.19 -0.33 10.14
CA CYS A 242 1.10 0.54 10.87
C CYS A 242 0.72 0.64 12.35
N PRO A 243 1.72 0.79 13.25
CA PRO A 243 1.43 1.19 14.61
C PRO A 243 0.90 2.63 14.61
N ARG A 244 0.36 3.04 15.76
CA ARG A 244 -0.17 4.37 15.99
C ARG A 244 0.86 5.46 15.68
N ASP A 245 0.34 6.64 15.39
CA ASP A 245 1.06 7.90 15.35
C ASP A 245 0.50 8.76 16.49
N ASP A 246 1.34 9.39 17.30
CA ASP A 246 0.82 10.12 18.48
C ASP A 246 0.00 11.37 18.08
N ALA A 247 0.19 11.91 16.87
CA ALA A 247 -0.58 13.05 16.37
C ALA A 247 -1.87 12.63 15.64
N GLU A 248 -1.80 11.63 14.76
CA GLU A 248 -2.94 11.20 13.92
C GLU A 248 -3.77 10.05 14.52
N GLY A 249 -3.23 9.37 15.54
CA GLY A 249 -3.89 8.26 16.23
C GLY A 249 -3.65 6.90 15.56
N HIS A 250 -4.73 6.16 15.31
CA HIS A 250 -4.67 4.73 15.01
C HIS A 250 -4.62 4.43 13.50
N GLY A 251 -3.81 3.44 13.13
CA GLY A 251 -3.77 2.89 11.77
C GLY A 251 -5.06 2.16 11.38
N ALA A 252 -5.20 1.80 10.10
CA ALA A 252 -6.45 1.23 9.57
C ALA A 252 -6.88 -0.08 10.26
N TYR A 253 -5.93 -0.96 10.60
CA TYR A 253 -6.23 -2.19 11.34
C TYR A 253 -6.75 -1.90 12.73
N GLU A 254 -6.04 -1.07 13.50
CA GLU A 254 -6.44 -0.68 14.86
C GLU A 254 -7.83 -0.05 14.83
N MET A 255 -8.06 0.95 13.98
CA MET A 255 -9.36 1.61 13.79
C MET A 255 -10.48 0.64 13.43
N SER A 256 -10.20 -0.38 12.62
CA SER A 256 -11.22 -1.37 12.22
C SER A 256 -11.66 -2.32 13.35
N MET A 257 -10.84 -2.45 14.39
CA MET A 257 -11.09 -3.32 15.54
C MET A 257 -11.66 -2.55 16.73
N MET A 258 -11.44 -1.25 16.80
CA MET A 258 -11.98 -0.40 17.86
C MET A 258 -13.49 -0.59 17.99
N ASP A 259 -13.96 -0.65 19.24
CA ASP A 259 -15.36 -0.82 19.62
C ASP A 259 -16.07 -2.07 19.05
N THR A 260 -15.34 -3.01 18.43
CA THR A 260 -15.91 -4.26 17.91
C THR A 260 -16.33 -5.16 19.08
N PRO A 261 -17.63 -5.48 19.24
CA PRO A 261 -18.07 -6.36 20.30
C PRO A 261 -17.56 -7.79 20.06
N VAL A 262 -16.83 -8.34 21.02
CA VAL A 262 -16.33 -9.72 20.97
C VAL A 262 -17.21 -10.60 21.85
N LYS A 263 -17.92 -11.54 21.24
CA LYS A 263 -18.87 -12.39 21.98
C LYS A 263 -18.17 -13.34 22.94
N VAL A 264 -17.03 -13.89 22.54
CA VAL A 264 -16.25 -14.84 23.34
C VAL A 264 -14.78 -14.43 23.28
N ALA A 265 -14.25 -13.90 24.38
CA ALA A 265 -12.93 -13.25 24.39
C ALA A 265 -11.76 -14.18 24.04
N ASP A 266 -11.84 -15.46 24.42
CA ASP A 266 -10.84 -16.49 24.09
C ASP A 266 -10.94 -16.99 22.62
N LYS A 267 -11.98 -16.58 21.90
CA LYS A 267 -12.25 -16.93 20.49
C LYS A 267 -12.65 -15.68 19.70
N PRO A 268 -11.71 -14.73 19.45
CA PRO A 268 -12.02 -13.40 18.95
C PRO A 268 -12.31 -13.39 17.44
N LEU A 269 -13.36 -14.09 17.02
CA LEU A 269 -13.72 -14.26 15.61
C LEU A 269 -14.02 -12.92 14.92
N GLU A 270 -14.63 -11.98 15.64
CA GLU A 270 -14.97 -10.64 15.14
C GLU A 270 -13.71 -9.84 14.79
N ILE A 271 -12.70 -9.89 15.66
CA ILE A 271 -11.38 -9.28 15.42
C ILE A 271 -10.69 -9.94 14.21
N VAL A 272 -10.72 -11.27 14.15
CA VAL A 272 -10.14 -12.02 13.03
C VAL A 272 -10.81 -11.66 11.70
N LYS A 273 -12.13 -11.45 11.68
CA LYS A 273 -12.86 -10.99 10.49
C LYS A 273 -12.44 -9.60 10.06
N ALA A 274 -12.33 -8.66 11.01
CA ALA A 274 -11.87 -7.30 10.74
C ALA A 274 -10.49 -7.31 10.08
N VAL A 275 -9.50 -7.93 10.73
CA VAL A 275 -8.12 -7.99 10.21
C VAL A 275 -8.03 -8.75 8.88
N ARG A 276 -8.65 -9.94 8.77
CA ARG A 276 -8.62 -10.72 7.51
C ARG A 276 -9.30 -10.02 6.36
N SER A 277 -10.24 -9.09 6.62
CA SER A 277 -10.88 -8.32 5.55
C SER A 277 -9.92 -7.40 4.81
N PHE A 278 -8.73 -7.12 5.36
CA PHE A 278 -7.65 -6.40 4.69
C PHE A 278 -6.67 -7.30 3.94
N ASP A 279 -6.76 -8.63 4.10
CA ASP A 279 -5.81 -9.60 3.55
C ASP A 279 -4.35 -9.27 3.97
N PRO A 280 -3.97 -9.45 5.26
CA PRO A 280 -2.63 -9.11 5.74
C PRO A 280 -1.51 -9.95 5.09
N CYS A 281 -0.44 -9.29 4.61
CA CYS A 281 0.82 -9.93 4.26
C CYS A 281 1.96 -9.36 5.13
N MET A 282 2.24 -10.00 6.27
CA MET A 282 3.25 -9.49 7.22
C MET A 282 4.69 -9.58 6.70
N ALA A 283 5.00 -10.57 5.85
CA ALA A 283 6.30 -10.64 5.18
C ALA A 283 6.49 -9.47 4.20
N CYS A 284 5.41 -9.04 3.53
CA CYS A 284 5.44 -7.89 2.63
C CYS A 284 5.68 -6.59 3.41
N SER A 285 5.12 -6.43 4.62
CA SER A 285 5.21 -5.19 5.38
C SER A 285 6.49 -5.03 6.21
N THR A 286 7.10 -6.13 6.65
CA THR A 286 8.36 -6.10 7.42
C THR A 286 9.62 -6.31 6.58
N HIS A 287 9.47 -6.73 5.31
CA HIS A 287 10.59 -7.04 4.42
C HIS A 287 11.61 -8.04 4.98
N LEU A 288 11.14 -8.95 5.85
CA LEU A 288 11.87 -10.04 6.54
C LEU A 288 13.18 -9.63 7.24
N PHE A 289 13.12 -9.59 8.57
CA PHE A 289 14.25 -9.46 9.48
C PHE A 289 14.32 -10.69 10.41
N ASN A 290 15.53 -11.15 10.73
CA ASN A 290 15.79 -12.23 11.68
C ASN A 290 16.16 -11.59 13.02
N ALA A 291 15.53 -12.06 14.11
CA ALA A 291 15.68 -11.47 15.43
C ALA A 291 17.09 -11.63 16.05
N GLN A 292 17.89 -12.57 15.54
CA GLN A 292 19.30 -12.79 15.90
C GLN A 292 20.27 -11.90 15.09
N GLY A 293 19.76 -11.03 14.20
CA GLY A 293 20.56 -10.19 13.32
C GLY A 293 21.31 -10.95 12.23
N GLU A 294 21.00 -12.24 12.03
CA GLU A 294 21.65 -13.05 11.02
C GLU A 294 21.10 -12.69 9.64
N LYS A 295 21.97 -12.66 8.64
CA LYS A 295 21.54 -12.59 7.24
C LYS A 295 20.68 -13.80 6.91
N ILE A 296 19.37 -13.59 6.69
CA ILE A 296 18.43 -14.66 6.35
C ILE A 296 18.79 -15.28 5.00
N ARG A 297 19.11 -14.43 4.01
CA ARG A 297 19.58 -14.80 2.67
C ARG A 297 20.11 -13.57 1.94
N VAL A 298 21.21 -13.72 1.21
CA VAL A 298 21.61 -12.80 0.15
C VAL A 298 21.25 -13.45 -1.17
N VAL A 299 20.33 -12.83 -1.91
CA VAL A 299 20.02 -13.24 -3.28
C VAL A 299 20.71 -12.27 -4.20
N THR A 300 21.83 -12.71 -4.75
CA THR A 300 22.52 -11.96 -5.79
C THR A 300 21.92 -12.35 -7.13
N THR A 301 21.15 -11.44 -7.73
CA THR A 301 20.70 -11.62 -9.11
C THR A 301 21.69 -10.94 -10.04
N ASP A 302 22.61 -11.73 -10.59
CA ASP A 302 23.49 -11.30 -11.67
C ASP A 302 22.90 -11.82 -12.99
N PRO A 303 22.59 -10.95 -13.97
CA PRO A 303 21.99 -11.38 -15.24
C PRO A 303 22.93 -12.25 -16.11
N TYR A 304 24.21 -12.35 -15.78
CA TYR A 304 25.21 -13.19 -16.44
C TYR A 304 25.65 -14.38 -15.59
N ALA A 305 25.70 -14.25 -14.27
CA ALA A 305 26.11 -15.34 -13.35
C ALA A 305 24.93 -16.17 -12.80
N GLY A 306 23.69 -15.78 -13.10
CA GLY A 306 22.48 -16.46 -12.62
C GLY A 306 22.10 -16.07 -11.19
N VAL A 307 21.12 -16.78 -10.64
CA VAL A 307 20.71 -16.60 -9.23
C VAL A 307 21.65 -17.40 -8.35
N SER A 308 22.54 -16.72 -7.62
CA SER A 308 23.28 -17.35 -6.54
C SER A 308 22.61 -17.03 -5.20
N VAL A 309 22.45 -18.08 -4.41
CA VAL A 309 22.01 -17.98 -3.02
C VAL A 309 23.25 -18.26 -2.19
N ASP A 310 23.86 -17.22 -1.66
CA ASP A 310 24.92 -17.39 -0.67
C ASP A 310 24.29 -18.10 0.54
N LYS A 311 24.92 -19.21 0.96
CA LYS A 311 24.52 -19.97 2.14
C LYS A 311 24.88 -19.24 3.42
#